data_AF-A3MXU5-F1
#
_entry.id   AF-A3MXU5-F1
#
_cell.length_a   1.000
_cell.length_b   1.000
_cell.length_c   1.000
_cell.angle_alpha   90.00
_cell.angle_beta   90.00
_cell.angle_gamma   90.00
#
_symmetry.space_group_name_H-M   'P 1'
#
loop_
_entity.id
_entity.type
_entity.pdbx_description
1 polymer ?
#
loop_
_entity_poly.entity_id
_entity_poly.type
_entity_poly.pdbx_seq_one_letter_code
_entity_poly.pdbx_strand_id
1 'polypeptide(L)'
;MTALLLFLALLFAALAALVYVGYRLAPKKPSEVKERRFEAGNPPYGEVKRRLVAQYVGYIYLVTAAEAVAGLLIVYALLSGGASPGLFAALALSLAVVAAFVAAYLRVLGDIKRWS
;
A
#
# COMPACT_ATOMS: atom_id res chain seq x y z
N MET A 1 -7.95 26.21 5.96
CA MET A 1 -8.81 25.02 6.19
C MET A 1 -9.96 24.93 5.16
N THR A 2 -10.75 25.99 4.97
CA THR A 2 -11.88 26.01 4.02
C THR A 2 -11.49 25.66 2.58
N ALA A 3 -10.40 26.21 2.05
CA ALA A 3 -9.93 25.91 0.69
C ALA A 3 -9.55 24.43 0.48
N LEU A 4 -8.92 23.80 1.48
CA LEU A 4 -8.58 22.37 1.44
C LEU A 4 -9.85 21.51 1.44
N LEU A 5 -10.81 21.83 2.30
CA LEU A 5 -12.08 21.10 2.35
C LEU A 5 -12.86 21.23 1.04
N LEU A 6 -12.89 22.42 0.45
CA LEU A 6 -13.49 22.66 -0.86
C LEU A 6 -12.78 21.86 -1.95
N PHE A 7 -11.45 21.86 -1.98
CA PHE A 7 -10.68 21.05 -2.92
C PHE A 7 -11.00 19.56 -2.80
N LEU A 8 -10.98 19.01 -1.58
CA LEU A 8 -11.28 17.59 -1.34
C LEU A 8 -12.72 17.24 -1.75
N ALA A 9 -13.70 18.10 -1.44
CA ALA A 9 -15.08 17.90 -1.82
C ALA A 9 -15.26 17.92 -3.35
N LEU A 10 -14.63 18.86 -4.05
CA LEU A 10 -14.67 18.94 -5.51
C LEU A 10 -13.97 17.75 -6.17
N LEU A 11 -12.82 17.33 -5.65
CA LEU A 11 -12.11 16.14 -6.13
C LEU A 11 -12.99 14.89 -5.99
N PHE A 12 -13.59 14.69 -4.81
CA PHE A 12 -14.50 13.57 -4.58
C PHE A 12 -15.71 13.62 -5.53
N ALA A 13 -16.33 14.80 -5.67
CA ALA A 13 -17.47 14.99 -6.57
C ALA A 13 -17.09 14.69 -8.03
N ALA A 14 -15.91 15.10 -8.49
CA ALA A 14 -15.41 14.82 -9.84
C ALA A 14 -15.18 13.32 -10.07
N LEU A 15 -14.57 12.62 -9.11
CA LEU A 15 -14.37 11.17 -9.18
C LEU A 15 -15.70 10.41 -9.19
N ALA A 16 -16.63 10.80 -8.32
CA ALA A 16 -17.97 10.22 -8.28
C ALA A 16 -18.74 10.48 -9.60
N ALA A 17 -18.64 11.70 -10.14
CA ALA A 17 -19.24 12.06 -11.41
C ALA A 17 -18.65 11.23 -12.58
N LEU A 18 -17.33 11.00 -12.59
CA LEU A 18 -16.69 10.16 -13.61
C LEU A 18 -17.27 8.74 -13.61
N VAL A 19 -17.38 8.12 -12.44
CA VAL A 19 -17.97 6.77 -12.29
C VAL A 19 -19.45 6.79 -12.69
N TYR A 20 -20.20 7.78 -12.22
CA TYR A 20 -21.64 7.91 -12.47
C TYR A 20 -21.94 8.11 -13.96
N VAL A 21 -21.24 9.04 -14.63
CA VAL A 21 -21.40 9.31 -16.06
C VAL A 21 -21.00 8.07 -16.86
N GLY A 22 -19.88 7.44 -16.53
CA GLY A 22 -19.46 6.18 -17.17
C GLY A 22 -20.53 5.08 -17.05
N TYR A 23 -21.06 4.89 -15.84
CA TYR A 23 -22.13 3.90 -15.59
C TYR A 23 -23.44 4.23 -16.33
N ARG A 24 -23.79 5.51 -16.45
CA ARG A 24 -25.02 5.96 -17.11
C ARG A 24 -24.95 5.87 -18.64
N LEU A 25 -23.79 6.15 -19.22
CA LEU A 25 -23.58 6.10 -20.67
C LEU A 25 -23.23 4.69 -21.18
N ALA A 26 -22.74 3.81 -20.31
CA ALA A 26 -22.37 2.45 -20.69
C ALA A 26 -23.58 1.59 -21.15
N PRO A 27 -23.45 0.80 -22.23
CA PRO A 27 -24.47 -0.16 -22.64
C PRO A 27 -24.71 -1.26 -21.60
N LYS A 28 -25.93 -1.36 -21.08
CA LYS A 28 -26.33 -2.37 -20.08
C LYS A 28 -26.82 -3.65 -20.75
N LYS A 29 -25.88 -4.45 -21.26
CA LYS A 29 -26.17 -5.76 -21.90
C LYS A 29 -25.49 -6.90 -21.12
N PRO A 30 -26.02 -7.27 -19.94
CA PRO A 30 -25.50 -8.41 -19.17
C PRO A 30 -25.69 -9.68 -19.99
N SER A 31 -24.73 -10.60 -19.87
CA SER A 31 -24.86 -11.96 -20.40
C SER A 31 -24.08 -12.90 -19.50
N GLU A 32 -24.50 -14.15 -19.45
CA GLU A 32 -23.84 -15.18 -18.63
C GLU A 32 -22.34 -15.24 -18.90
N VAL A 33 -21.93 -15.16 -20.18
CA VAL A 33 -20.52 -15.14 -20.58
C VAL A 33 -19.76 -13.92 -20.05
N LYS A 34 -20.39 -12.75 -19.95
CA LYS A 34 -19.77 -11.51 -19.44
C LYS A 34 -19.68 -11.45 -17.91
N GLU A 35 -20.56 -12.18 -17.22
CA GLU A 35 -20.60 -12.21 -15.75
C GLU A 35 -19.80 -13.37 -15.14
N ARG A 36 -19.48 -14.40 -15.95
CA ARG A 36 -18.57 -15.47 -15.54
C ARG A 36 -17.20 -14.90 -15.17
N ARG A 37 -16.65 -15.39 -14.06
CA ARG A 37 -15.30 -15.01 -13.59
C ARG A 37 -14.24 -15.42 -14.62
N PHE A 38 -13.17 -14.63 -14.68
CA PHE A 38 -12.02 -14.87 -15.54
C PHE A 38 -11.42 -16.26 -15.28
N GLU A 39 -10.83 -16.87 -16.32
CA GLU A 39 -10.42 -18.29 -16.42
C GLU A 39 -11.53 -19.28 -16.84
N ALA A 40 -12.18 -19.00 -17.96
CA ALA A 40 -12.98 -19.96 -18.74
C ALA A 40 -14.27 -20.51 -18.07
N GLY A 41 -14.89 -19.75 -17.16
CA GLY A 41 -16.23 -20.09 -16.68
C GLY A 41 -16.30 -21.29 -15.74
N ASN A 42 -15.15 -21.85 -15.32
CA ASN A 42 -15.12 -22.75 -14.19
C ASN A 42 -15.08 -21.93 -12.89
N PRO A 43 -15.91 -22.23 -11.89
CA PRO A 43 -15.69 -21.78 -10.54
C PRO A 43 -14.25 -22.08 -10.13
N PRO A 44 -13.58 -21.21 -9.36
CA PRO A 44 -12.24 -21.49 -8.87
C PRO A 44 -12.30 -22.72 -7.96
N TYR A 45 -12.04 -23.90 -8.53
CA TYR A 45 -12.00 -25.16 -7.82
C TYR A 45 -10.55 -25.52 -7.53
N GLY A 46 -10.25 -25.67 -6.25
CA GLY A 46 -8.93 -26.01 -5.74
C GLY A 46 -8.69 -25.41 -4.37
N GLU A 47 -7.93 -26.10 -3.53
CA GLU A 47 -7.39 -25.49 -2.31
C GLU A 47 -6.56 -24.26 -2.69
N VAL A 48 -6.62 -23.21 -1.87
CA VAL A 48 -5.83 -21.99 -2.06
C VAL A 48 -4.35 -22.37 -2.01
N LYS A 49 -3.74 -22.67 -3.17
CA LYS A 49 -2.37 -23.19 -3.27
C LYS A 49 -1.27 -22.20 -2.89
N ARG A 50 -1.61 -20.98 -2.50
CA ARG A 50 -0.62 -19.97 -2.10
C ARG A 50 -1.07 -19.27 -0.82
N ARG A 51 -0.28 -19.47 0.24
CA ARG A 51 -0.23 -18.59 1.41
C ARG A 51 0.29 -17.22 0.95
N LEU A 52 -0.55 -16.44 0.28
CA LEU A 52 -0.30 -15.05 -0.10
C LEU A 52 -0.06 -14.15 1.12
N VAL A 53 -0.31 -14.66 2.32
CA VAL A 53 -0.44 -13.87 3.55
C VAL A 53 0.92 -13.43 4.13
N ALA A 54 1.98 -14.24 4.08
CA ALA A 54 3.19 -13.93 4.82
C ALA A 54 4.03 -12.79 4.18
N GLN A 55 3.98 -12.63 2.85
CA GLN A 55 4.80 -11.63 2.16
C GLN A 55 4.23 -10.21 2.25
N TYR A 56 2.91 -10.08 2.11
CA TYR A 56 2.26 -8.77 2.22
C TYR A 56 2.16 -8.29 3.67
N VAL A 57 1.98 -9.18 4.64
CA VAL A 57 1.87 -8.78 6.05
C VAL A 57 3.17 -8.16 6.57
N GLY A 58 4.32 -8.78 6.28
CA GLY A 58 5.62 -8.21 6.65
C GLY A 58 5.88 -6.86 6.00
N TYR A 59 5.49 -6.70 4.73
CA TYR A 59 5.58 -5.43 4.01
C TYR A 59 4.68 -4.34 4.61
N ILE A 60 3.42 -4.66 4.94
CA ILE A 60 2.49 -3.72 5.56
C ILE A 60 3.07 -3.20 6.88
N TYR A 61 3.55 -4.10 7.75
CA TYR A 61 4.17 -3.68 9.02
C TYR A 61 5.39 -2.79 8.82
N LEU A 62 6.27 -3.13 7.86
CA LEU A 62 7.44 -2.32 7.55
C LEU A 62 7.04 -0.93 7.08
N VAL A 63 6.09 -0.83 6.14
CA VAL A 63 5.62 0.45 5.62
C VAL A 63 4.98 1.28 6.72
N THR A 64 4.07 0.71 7.52
CA THR A 64 3.43 1.43 8.63
C THR A 64 4.44 1.95 9.64
N ALA A 65 5.43 1.14 10.01
CA ALA A 65 6.49 1.57 10.93
C ALA A 65 7.36 2.68 10.31
N ALA A 66 7.76 2.52 9.04
CA ALA A 66 8.58 3.50 8.33
C ALA A 66 7.85 4.85 8.15
N GLU A 67 6.56 4.83 7.82
CA GLU A 67 5.71 6.03 7.71
C GLU A 67 5.59 6.75 9.05
N ALA A 68 5.34 6.02 10.14
CA ALA A 68 5.27 6.59 11.48
C ALA A 68 6.60 7.27 11.88
N VAL A 69 7.73 6.60 11.65
CA VAL A 69 9.06 7.16 11.90
C VAL A 69 9.32 8.39 11.02
N ALA A 70 8.99 8.32 9.72
CA ALA A 70 9.13 9.47 8.83
C ALA A 70 8.31 10.67 9.31
N GLY A 71 7.06 10.45 9.75
CA GLY A 71 6.22 11.48 10.36
C GLY A 71 6.88 12.13 11.57
N LEU A 72 7.45 11.33 12.47
CA LEU A 72 8.18 11.83 13.65
C LEU A 72 9.44 12.63 13.25
N LEU A 73 10.19 12.18 12.25
CA LEU A 73 11.36 12.89 11.74
C LEU A 73 10.98 14.23 11.11
N ILE A 74 9.86 14.30 10.40
CA ILE A 74 9.32 15.56 9.86
C ILE A 74 8.97 16.51 11.01
N VAL A 75 8.26 16.04 12.04
CA VAL A 75 7.93 16.86 13.22
C VAL A 75 9.20 17.36 13.90
N TYR A 76 10.18 16.49 14.11
CA TYR A 76 11.46 16.87 14.72
C TYR A 76 12.22 17.90 13.88
N ALA A 77 12.26 17.74 12.55
CA ALA A 77 12.88 18.71 11.64
C ALA A 77 12.21 20.08 11.72
N LEU A 78 10.87 20.12 11.79
CA LEU A 78 10.12 21.37 11.94
C LEU A 78 10.38 22.05 13.29
N LEU A 79 10.45 21.28 14.37
CA LEU A 79 10.71 21.82 15.71
C LEU A 79 12.16 22.27 15.92
N SER A 80 13.12 21.60 15.27
CA SER A 80 14.54 21.93 15.37
C SER A 80 14.99 23.03 14.40
N GLY A 81 14.07 23.60 13.60
CA GLY A 81 14.39 24.65 12.63
C GLY A 81 15.10 24.15 11.38
N GLY A 82 15.02 22.84 11.07
CA GLY A 82 15.58 22.23 9.86
C GLY A 82 16.63 21.16 10.14
N ALA A 83 17.73 21.21 9.39
CA ALA A 83 18.78 20.20 9.48
C ALA A 83 19.57 20.35 10.79
N SER A 84 19.60 19.29 11.59
CA SER A 84 20.36 19.24 12.84
C SER A 84 21.11 17.91 12.97
N PRO A 85 22.24 17.86 13.71
CA PRO A 85 22.96 16.61 13.96
C PRO A 85 22.07 15.51 14.54
N GLY A 86 21.13 15.86 15.41
CA GLY A 86 20.14 14.92 15.96
C GLY A 86 19.21 14.34 14.91
N LEU A 87 18.78 15.15 13.92
CA LEU A 87 17.95 14.67 12.80
C LEU A 87 18.73 13.67 11.94
N PHE A 88 19.99 13.98 11.60
CA PHE A 88 20.84 13.06 10.82
C PHE A 88 21.10 11.76 11.56
N ALA A 89 21.35 11.81 12.88
CA ALA A 89 21.52 10.62 13.70
C ALA A 89 20.24 9.76 13.75
N ALA A 90 19.08 10.40 13.95
CA ALA A 90 17.79 9.70 13.97
C ALA A 90 17.44 9.09 12.61
N LEU A 91 17.73 9.81 11.50
CA LEU A 91 17.56 9.30 10.15
C LEU A 91 18.48 8.10 9.87
N ALA A 92 19.76 8.21 10.22
CA ALA A 92 20.73 7.13 10.04
C ALA A 92 20.32 5.88 10.84
N LEU A 93 19.88 6.04 12.08
CA LEU A 93 19.36 4.94 12.90
C LEU A 93 18.13 4.30 12.27
N SER A 94 17.18 5.11 11.80
CA SER A 94 15.96 4.63 11.14
C SER A 94 16.27 3.81 9.89
N LEU A 95 17.18 4.31 9.05
CA LEU A 95 17.66 3.58 7.87
C LEU A 95 18.38 2.28 8.23
N ALA A 96 19.19 2.28 9.29
CA ALA A 96 19.87 1.08 9.77
C ALA A 96 18.86 0.01 10.25
N VAL A 97 17.81 0.40 10.96
CA VAL A 97 16.74 -0.51 11.40
C VAL A 97 15.97 -1.09 10.20
N VAL A 98 15.61 -0.26 9.22
CA VAL A 98 14.96 -0.72 7.99
C VAL A 98 15.87 -1.70 7.22
N ALA A 99 17.15 -1.36 7.07
CA ALA A 99 18.12 -2.24 6.40
C ALA A 99 18.28 -3.58 7.14
N ALA A 100 18.34 -3.57 8.47
CA ALA A 100 18.40 -4.78 9.29
C ALA A 100 17.15 -5.65 9.12
N PHE A 101 15.96 -5.04 9.12
CA PHE A 101 14.70 -5.74 8.88
C PHE A 101 14.67 -6.38 7.48
N VAL A 102 15.03 -5.63 6.43
CA VAL A 102 15.09 -6.14 5.05
C VAL A 102 16.10 -7.28 4.95
N ALA A 103 17.29 -7.15 5.54
CA ALA A 103 18.30 -8.20 5.54
C ALA A 103 17.81 -9.48 6.25
N ALA A 104 17.15 -9.35 7.41
CA ALA A 104 16.54 -10.48 8.11
C ALA A 104 15.44 -11.14 7.26
N TYR A 105 14.60 -10.34 6.62
CA TYR A 105 13.52 -10.81 5.77
C TYR A 105 14.03 -11.56 4.52
N LEU A 106 15.07 -11.03 3.86
CA LEU A 106 15.72 -11.70 2.73
C LEU A 106 16.36 -13.04 3.11
N ARG A 107 16.92 -13.15 4.32
CA ARG A 107 17.43 -14.44 4.85
C ARG A 107 16.30 -15.46 5.00
N VAL A 108 15.20 -15.07 5.63
CA VAL A 108 14.02 -15.93 5.81
C VAL A 108 13.47 -16.41 4.46
N LEU A 109 13.39 -15.52 3.46
CA LEU A 109 12.97 -15.89 2.11
C LEU A 109 13.95 -16.85 1.41
N GLY A 110 15.27 -16.66 1.64
CA GLY A 110 16.30 -17.56 1.14
C GLY A 110 16.18 -18.97 1.71
N ASP A 111 15.80 -19.10 2.98
CA ASP A 111 15.58 -20.39 3.64
C ASP A 111 14.31 -21.08 3.12
N ILE A 112 13.23 -20.33 2.87
CA ILE A 112 11.98 -20.86 2.31
C ILE A 112 12.21 -21.46 0.91
N LYS A 113 13.04 -20.84 0.06
CA LYS A 113 13.40 -21.39 -1.26
C LYS A 113 14.13 -22.73 -1.20
N ARG A 114 14.77 -23.08 -0.08
CA ARG A 114 15.43 -24.39 0.09
C ARG A 114 14.45 -25.52 0.41
N TRP A 115 13.23 -25.19 0.81
CA TRP A 115 12.21 -26.14 1.25
C TRP A 115 11.08 -26.34 0.22
N SER A 116 11.16 -25.65 -0.92
CA SER A 116 10.28 -25.82 -2.10
C SER A 116 11.00 -26.56 -3.21
#